data_AF-A0A235FCC6-F1
#
_entry.id   AF-A0A235FCC6-F1
#
_cell.length_a   1.000
_cell.length_b   1.000
_cell.length_c   1.000
_cell.angle_alpha   90.00
_cell.angle_beta   90.00
_cell.angle_gamma   90.00
#
_symmetry.space_group_name_H-M   'P 1'
#
loop_
_entity.id
_entity.type
_entity.pdbx_description
1 polymer ?
#
loop_
_entity_poly.entity_id
_entity_poly.type
_entity_poly.pdbx_seq_one_letter_code
_entity_poly.pdbx_strand_id
1 'polypeptide(L)'
;MRMRLEKLIRDINGAESTSQLIDCHKLIDQQVKYVFPELTFSHMRNIFKEINSLHVLLKSKALELAAKDQGIDKDGSFCWGMMGSGAREEQTVKTDQDNCLLYTDEKLGFDIDEFSSAGIQSLLKAGYPLCTGNVMATNPRWKFSVGHINHSRPIDELFKDVRYVFILLDLVPLYGNESLLFSFREKVISEIKQKEDLQVKMKAAAAGLQVPIGPFGRIYVERYGSFAGKFNIKAGVYAPLVIALKYLSLLHGIGAVNSYCRLDELRRCGAIDESFSQELSAALDILLYFRLRQSTLFQFDEEIHDFIAIEDLTKKQLGSLKKAMRTVQRLQSHVKKRGGRHEAFQQ
;
A
#
# COMPACT_ATOMS: atom_id res chain seq x y z
N MET A 1 8.24 22.30 -11.98
CA MET A 1 8.27 21.02 -11.22
C MET A 1 9.34 20.07 -11.75
N ARG A 2 9.35 19.74 -13.06
CA ARG A 2 10.29 18.79 -13.69
C ARG A 2 11.78 18.98 -13.37
N MET A 3 12.31 20.22 -13.45
CA MET A 3 13.72 20.49 -13.11
C MET A 3 14.08 20.25 -11.63
N ARG A 4 13.12 20.40 -10.71
CA ARG A 4 13.34 20.12 -9.26
C ARG A 4 13.32 18.61 -8.98
N LEU A 5 12.51 17.86 -9.73
CA LEU A 5 12.46 16.40 -9.64
C LEU A 5 13.78 15.75 -10.08
N GLU A 6 14.35 16.18 -11.21
CA GLU A 6 15.62 15.64 -11.71
C GLU A 6 16.78 15.89 -10.75
N LYS A 7 16.82 17.08 -10.12
CA LYS A 7 17.82 17.38 -9.08
C LYS A 7 17.66 16.42 -7.90
N LEU A 8 16.44 16.27 -7.38
CA LEU A 8 16.17 15.41 -6.24
C LEU A 8 16.53 13.95 -6.52
N ILE A 9 16.25 13.44 -7.72
CA ILE A 9 16.65 12.09 -8.15
C ILE A 9 18.19 11.95 -8.10
N ARG A 10 18.93 12.95 -8.59
CA ARG A 10 20.41 12.95 -8.52
C ARG A 10 20.89 12.99 -7.07
N ASP A 11 20.30 13.85 -6.24
CA ASP A 11 20.68 13.99 -4.83
C ASP A 11 20.43 12.69 -4.05
N ILE A 12 19.31 11.99 -4.30
CA ILE A 12 19.02 10.69 -3.70
C ILE A 12 20.03 9.63 -4.16
N ASN A 13 20.26 9.51 -5.47
CA ASN A 13 21.19 8.50 -6.01
C ASN A 13 22.62 8.70 -5.51
N GLY A 14 23.04 9.96 -5.37
CA GLY A 14 24.36 10.34 -4.87
C GLY A 14 24.49 10.38 -3.34
N ALA A 15 23.42 10.07 -2.59
CA ALA A 15 23.49 10.07 -1.13
C ALA A 15 24.43 8.97 -0.62
N GLU A 16 25.32 9.35 0.29
CA GLU A 16 26.29 8.48 0.96
C GLU A 16 25.92 8.21 2.43
N SER A 17 24.84 8.83 2.92
CA SER A 17 24.37 8.68 4.30
C SER A 17 22.85 8.82 4.40
N THR A 18 22.26 8.23 5.44
CA THR A 18 20.83 8.39 5.74
C THR A 18 20.46 9.83 6.11
N SER A 19 21.43 10.63 6.59
CA SER A 19 21.22 12.05 6.86
C SER A 19 20.88 12.83 5.58
N GLN A 20 21.56 12.54 4.48
CA GLN A 20 21.24 13.16 3.18
C GLN A 20 19.89 12.68 2.65
N LEU A 21 19.53 11.42 2.91
CA LEU A 21 18.23 10.87 2.49
C LEU A 21 17.06 11.53 3.23
N ILE A 22 17.16 11.76 4.54
CA ILE A 22 16.09 12.45 5.28
C ILE A 22 15.94 13.91 4.85
N ASP A 23 17.02 14.59 4.47
CA ASP A 23 16.95 15.93 3.90
C ASP A 23 16.20 15.93 2.55
N CYS A 24 16.49 14.95 1.69
CA CYS A 24 15.74 14.75 0.45
C CYS A 24 14.26 14.46 0.72
N HIS A 25 13.94 13.63 1.72
CA HIS A 25 12.57 13.30 2.11
C HIS A 25 11.80 14.54 2.61
N LYS A 26 12.44 15.39 3.43
CA LYS A 26 11.89 16.68 3.87
C LYS A 26 11.63 17.62 2.68
N LEU A 27 12.52 17.64 1.69
CA LEU A 27 12.31 18.43 0.47
C LEU A 27 11.11 17.95 -0.36
N ILE A 28 10.85 16.63 -0.41
CA ILE A 28 9.64 16.08 -1.06
C ILE A 28 8.39 16.61 -0.36
N ASP A 29 8.34 16.47 0.97
CA ASP A 29 7.21 16.95 1.77
C ASP A 29 6.93 18.44 1.54
N GLN A 30 7.97 19.28 1.58
CA GLN A 30 7.87 20.71 1.31
C GLN A 30 7.36 21.01 -0.10
N GLN A 31 7.87 20.32 -1.12
CA GLN A 31 7.44 20.52 -2.51
C GLN A 31 5.99 20.12 -2.73
N VAL A 32 5.56 18.98 -2.16
CA VAL A 32 4.18 18.53 -2.26
C VAL A 32 3.24 19.49 -1.54
N LYS A 33 3.58 19.95 -0.33
CA LYS A 33 2.81 20.98 0.39
C LYS A 33 2.68 22.26 -0.42
N TYR A 34 3.76 22.69 -1.08
CA TYR A 34 3.76 23.89 -1.91
C TYR A 34 2.84 23.78 -3.13
N VAL A 35 2.79 22.63 -3.81
CA VAL A 35 1.96 22.47 -5.03
C VAL A 35 0.53 22.03 -4.72
N PHE A 36 0.27 21.44 -3.54
CA PHE A 36 -1.03 20.88 -3.17
C PHE A 36 -2.23 21.83 -3.38
N PRO A 37 -2.16 23.13 -3.05
CA PRO A 37 -3.28 24.05 -3.24
C PRO A 37 -3.80 24.15 -4.69
N GLU A 38 -2.93 23.90 -5.67
CA GLU A 38 -3.26 23.92 -7.11
C GLU A 38 -3.77 22.56 -7.62
N LEU A 39 -3.74 21.52 -6.78
CA LEU A 39 -4.13 20.17 -7.19
C LEU A 39 -5.65 19.99 -7.11
N THR A 40 -6.17 19.19 -8.05
CA THR A 40 -7.55 18.74 -8.09
C THR A 40 -7.58 17.22 -8.17
N PHE A 41 -8.76 16.61 -8.07
CA PHE A 41 -8.89 15.15 -8.14
C PHE A 41 -8.26 14.54 -9.40
N SER A 42 -8.34 15.21 -10.55
CA SER A 42 -7.79 14.69 -11.82
C SER A 42 -6.26 14.62 -11.84
N HIS A 43 -5.57 15.29 -10.92
CA HIS A 43 -4.12 15.25 -10.83
C HIS A 43 -3.60 14.05 -10.00
N MET A 44 -4.48 13.33 -9.28
CA MET A 44 -4.06 12.39 -8.24
C MET A 44 -3.26 11.21 -8.76
N ARG A 45 -3.66 10.60 -9.87
CA ARG A 45 -2.90 9.50 -10.49
C ARG A 45 -1.45 9.90 -10.80
N ASN A 46 -1.25 11.10 -11.37
CA ASN A 46 0.08 11.56 -11.77
C ASN A 46 0.94 11.97 -10.57
N ILE A 47 0.38 12.73 -9.63
CA ILE A 47 1.16 13.19 -8.46
C ILE A 47 1.56 12.02 -7.56
N PHE A 48 0.68 11.03 -7.36
CA PHE A 48 1.04 9.84 -6.58
C PHE A 48 2.12 9.01 -7.27
N LYS A 49 2.07 8.88 -8.60
CA LYS A 49 3.14 8.23 -9.37
C LYS A 49 4.50 8.92 -9.14
N GLU A 50 4.55 10.25 -9.21
CA GLU A 50 5.78 11.00 -8.97
C GLU A 50 6.29 10.85 -7.52
N ILE A 51 5.41 11.05 -6.53
CA ILE A 51 5.75 10.90 -5.10
C ILE A 51 6.26 9.49 -4.80
N ASN A 52 5.57 8.46 -5.28
CA ASN A 52 5.92 7.08 -4.96
C ASN A 52 7.18 6.60 -5.70
N SER A 53 7.46 7.13 -6.90
CA SER A 53 8.75 6.90 -7.58
C SER A 53 9.92 7.40 -6.73
N LEU A 54 9.76 8.56 -6.08
CA LEU A 54 10.77 9.10 -5.17
C LEU A 54 10.88 8.30 -3.87
N HIS A 55 9.76 7.83 -3.31
CA HIS A 55 9.79 6.93 -2.15
C HIS A 55 10.53 5.63 -2.45
N VAL A 56 10.25 4.99 -3.60
CA VAL A 56 10.96 3.79 -4.03
C VAL A 56 12.47 4.05 -4.11
N LEU A 57 12.86 5.17 -4.74
CA LEU A 57 14.27 5.53 -4.86
C LEU A 57 14.94 5.75 -3.50
N LEU A 58 14.32 6.54 -2.62
CA LEU A 58 14.81 6.82 -1.26
C LEU A 58 14.95 5.53 -0.44
N LYS A 59 13.93 4.67 -0.46
CA LYS A 59 13.93 3.42 0.30
C LYS A 59 14.95 2.44 -0.23
N SER A 60 15.05 2.28 -1.55
CA SER A 60 16.08 1.45 -2.17
C SER A 60 17.47 1.94 -1.81
N LYS A 61 17.72 3.25 -1.85
CA LYS A 61 19.02 3.81 -1.48
C LYS A 61 19.34 3.64 0.01
N ALA A 62 18.34 3.78 0.88
CA ALA A 62 18.52 3.50 2.31
C ALA A 62 18.93 2.03 2.56
N LEU A 63 18.32 1.10 1.84
CA LEU A 63 18.66 -0.33 1.93
C LEU A 63 20.05 -0.63 1.33
N GLU A 64 20.43 0.04 0.25
CA GLU A 64 21.78 -0.05 -0.32
C GLU A 64 22.85 0.42 0.68
N LEU A 65 22.63 1.57 1.34
CA LEU A 65 23.54 2.06 2.38
C LEU A 65 23.62 1.08 3.56
N ALA A 66 22.49 0.51 3.98
CA ALA A 66 22.49 -0.50 5.05
C ALA A 66 23.29 -1.75 4.66
N ALA A 67 23.12 -2.25 3.43
CA ALA A 67 23.87 -3.40 2.95
C ALA A 67 25.38 -3.10 2.88
N LYS A 68 25.75 -1.93 2.34
CA LYS A 68 27.13 -1.47 2.27
C LYS A 68 27.79 -1.37 3.65
N ASP A 69 27.10 -0.78 4.62
CA ASP A 69 27.59 -0.64 6.00
C ASP A 69 27.77 -2.00 6.70
N GLN A 70 27.04 -3.03 6.28
CA GLN A 70 27.16 -4.40 6.77
C GLN A 70 28.14 -5.25 5.94
N GLY A 71 28.73 -4.72 4.87
CA GLY A 71 29.59 -5.48 3.95
C GLY A 71 28.84 -6.57 3.17
N ILE A 72 27.54 -6.37 2.93
CA ILE A 72 26.67 -7.33 2.23
C ILE A 72 26.61 -6.95 0.75
N ASP A 73 27.06 -7.86 -0.11
CA ASP A 73 26.93 -7.73 -1.55
C ASP A 73 25.54 -8.14 -2.04
N LYS A 74 25.09 -7.55 -3.15
CA LYS A 74 23.86 -7.94 -3.85
C LYS A 74 24.11 -9.20 -4.70
N ASP A 75 24.49 -10.29 -4.04
CA ASP A 75 24.88 -11.58 -4.64
C ASP A 75 23.70 -12.39 -5.22
N GLY A 76 22.47 -11.94 -4.98
CA GLY A 76 21.25 -12.57 -5.45
C GLY A 76 20.57 -13.50 -4.46
N SER A 77 21.13 -13.65 -3.25
CA SER A 77 20.63 -14.54 -2.19
C SER A 77 19.40 -14.00 -1.45
N PHE A 78 19.04 -12.73 -1.64
CA PHE A 78 17.91 -12.10 -0.94
C PHE A 78 17.13 -11.12 -1.82
N CYS A 79 15.90 -10.82 -1.39
CA CYS A 79 15.05 -9.76 -1.91
C CYS A 79 14.29 -9.06 -0.76
N TRP A 80 14.54 -7.78 -0.59
CA TRP A 80 13.69 -6.89 0.19
C TRP A 80 12.45 -6.54 -0.63
N GLY A 81 11.28 -6.88 -0.11
CA GLY A 81 9.99 -6.55 -0.69
C GLY A 81 9.36 -5.34 -0.01
N MET A 82 8.69 -4.51 -0.78
CA MET A 82 7.80 -3.47 -0.28
C MET A 82 6.37 -3.98 -0.31
N MET A 83 5.58 -3.60 0.69
CA MET A 83 4.19 -4.00 0.80
C MET A 83 3.23 -2.82 0.99
N GLY A 84 1.93 -3.12 1.04
CA GLY A 84 0.92 -2.15 1.45
C GLY A 84 0.81 -0.98 0.46
N SER A 85 0.58 0.24 0.98
CA SER A 85 0.43 1.42 0.10
C SER A 85 1.69 1.76 -0.68
N GLY A 86 2.87 1.36 -0.19
CA GLY A 86 4.12 1.50 -0.95
C GLY A 86 4.08 0.68 -2.23
N ALA A 87 3.74 -0.60 -2.10
CA ALA A 87 3.64 -1.51 -3.24
C ALA A 87 2.57 -1.08 -4.25
N ARG A 88 1.50 -0.42 -3.79
CA ARG A 88 0.44 0.09 -4.67
C ARG A 88 0.74 1.44 -5.31
N GLU A 89 1.86 2.09 -4.98
CA GLU A 89 2.16 3.48 -5.38
C GLU A 89 1.11 4.50 -4.87
N GLU A 90 0.62 4.29 -3.64
CA GLU A 90 -0.47 5.05 -3.02
C GLU A 90 -0.07 5.65 -1.66
N GLN A 91 1.24 5.85 -1.44
CA GLN A 91 1.78 6.55 -0.26
C GLN A 91 1.67 8.06 -0.43
N THR A 92 1.35 8.72 0.66
CA THR A 92 1.45 10.17 0.83
C THR A 92 2.88 10.55 1.21
N VAL A 93 3.17 11.85 1.37
CA VAL A 93 4.50 12.39 1.66
C VAL A 93 5.20 11.76 2.86
N LYS A 94 4.46 11.45 3.93
CA LYS A 94 4.95 10.72 5.08
C LYS A 94 4.11 9.46 5.25
N THR A 95 4.82 8.37 5.48
CA THR A 95 4.27 7.02 5.44
C THR A 95 5.18 6.08 6.22
N ASP A 96 4.60 5.04 6.78
CA ASP A 96 5.32 3.92 7.38
C ASP A 96 6.09 3.09 6.35
N GLN A 97 6.95 2.20 6.88
CA GLN A 97 7.71 1.20 6.13
C GLN A 97 7.08 -0.19 6.25
N ASP A 98 6.13 -0.49 5.37
CA ASP A 98 5.64 -1.86 5.18
C ASP A 98 6.61 -2.65 4.29
N ASN A 99 7.28 -3.65 4.85
CA ASN A 99 8.28 -4.43 4.12
C ASN A 99 8.47 -5.87 4.62
N CYS A 100 9.09 -6.70 3.78
CA CYS A 100 9.45 -8.08 4.07
C CYS A 100 10.83 -8.40 3.49
N LEU A 101 11.42 -9.50 3.96
CA LEU A 101 12.69 -9.99 3.47
C LEU A 101 12.56 -11.46 3.05
N LEU A 102 12.85 -11.72 1.78
CA LEU A 102 12.93 -13.05 1.21
C LEU A 102 14.40 -13.42 1.05
N TYR A 103 14.80 -14.64 1.36
CA TYR A 103 16.19 -15.09 1.22
C TYR A 103 16.26 -16.59 0.93
N THR A 104 17.32 -17.06 0.29
CA THR A 104 17.53 -18.48 0.00
C THR A 104 18.04 -19.23 1.24
N ASP A 105 17.60 -20.48 1.45
CA ASP A 105 18.06 -21.36 2.56
C ASP A 105 19.55 -21.74 2.48
N GLU A 106 20.22 -21.45 1.37
CA GLU A 106 21.67 -21.61 1.25
C GLU A 106 22.39 -20.75 2.29
N LYS A 107 23.59 -21.17 2.72
CA LYS A 107 24.36 -20.41 3.72
C LYS A 107 24.59 -18.98 3.22
N LEU A 108 23.79 -18.05 3.74
CA LEU A 108 24.01 -16.63 3.57
C LEU A 108 25.41 -16.30 4.10
N GLY A 109 26.16 -15.48 3.35
CA GLY A 109 27.45 -14.96 3.79
C GLY A 109 27.35 -13.95 4.95
N PHE A 110 26.14 -13.72 5.47
CA PHE A 110 25.80 -12.70 6.47
C PHE A 110 24.65 -13.17 7.36
N ASP A 111 24.47 -12.53 8.52
CA ASP A 111 23.34 -12.77 9.41
C ASP A 111 22.09 -12.02 8.94
N ILE A 112 21.01 -12.76 8.68
CA ILE A 112 19.75 -12.21 8.15
C ILE A 112 19.01 -11.33 9.16
N ASP A 113 19.14 -11.61 10.45
CA ASP A 113 18.49 -10.86 11.53
C ASP A 113 19.19 -9.54 11.76
N GLU A 114 20.53 -9.53 11.73
CA GLU A 114 21.34 -8.32 11.75
C GLU A 114 21.05 -7.44 10.51
N PHE A 115 21.03 -8.03 9.31
CA PHE A 115 20.71 -7.30 8.09
C PHE A 115 19.29 -6.72 8.12
N SER A 116 18.29 -7.50 8.57
CA SER A 116 16.92 -7.02 8.71
C SER A 116 16.84 -5.83 9.68
N SER A 117 17.57 -5.89 10.79
CA SER A 117 17.62 -4.81 11.77
C SER A 117 18.29 -3.57 11.20
N ALA A 118 19.43 -3.72 10.52
CA ALA A 118 20.14 -2.63 9.86
C ALA A 118 19.29 -1.93 8.79
N GLY A 119 18.58 -2.68 7.95
CA GLY A 119 17.69 -2.14 6.92
C GLY A 119 16.52 -1.35 7.51
N ILE A 120 15.84 -1.87 8.54
CA ILE A 120 14.76 -1.16 9.23
C ILE A 120 15.26 0.14 9.88
N GLN A 121 16.42 0.10 10.52
CA GLN A 121 17.04 1.29 11.13
C GLN A 121 17.46 2.33 10.08
N SER A 122 18.00 1.89 8.95
CA SER A 122 18.35 2.79 7.84
C SER A 122 17.12 3.49 7.28
N LEU A 123 16.02 2.76 7.04
CA LEU A 123 14.74 3.32 6.63
C LEU A 123 14.17 4.31 7.66
N LEU A 124 14.28 4.00 8.95
CA LEU A 124 13.87 4.89 10.03
C LEU A 124 14.67 6.19 10.01
N LYS A 125 16.00 6.11 9.89
CA LYS A 125 16.89 7.28 9.77
C LYS A 125 16.65 8.08 8.51
N ALA A 126 16.19 7.46 7.42
CA ALA A 126 15.75 8.14 6.19
C ALA A 126 14.34 8.77 6.29
N GLY A 127 13.69 8.72 7.46
CA GLY A 127 12.42 9.37 7.74
C GLY A 127 11.17 8.49 7.51
N TYR A 128 11.32 7.17 7.42
CA TYR A 128 10.19 6.24 7.35
C TYR A 128 9.89 5.63 8.73
N PRO A 129 8.88 6.12 9.47
CA PRO A 129 8.55 5.60 10.80
C PRO A 129 8.21 4.11 10.78
N LEU A 130 8.46 3.45 11.92
CA LEU A 130 8.12 2.05 12.11
C LEU A 130 6.62 1.81 11.89
N CYS A 131 6.27 0.71 11.24
CA CYS A 131 4.88 0.34 11.03
C CYS A 131 4.24 -0.08 12.35
N THR A 132 3.16 0.60 12.75
CA THR A 132 2.39 0.27 13.97
C THR A 132 1.72 -1.11 13.90
N GLY A 133 1.46 -1.61 12.70
CA GLY A 133 1.00 -2.98 12.44
C GLY A 133 2.10 -4.04 12.50
N ASN A 134 3.35 -3.65 12.78
CA ASN A 134 4.53 -4.52 12.81
C ASN A 134 4.74 -5.28 11.49
N VAL A 135 4.52 -4.60 10.36
CA VAL A 135 4.69 -5.13 8.98
C VAL A 135 6.11 -4.85 8.48
N MET A 136 7.09 -5.47 9.10
CA MET A 136 8.52 -5.17 8.88
C MET A 136 9.36 -6.45 8.86
N ALA A 137 10.48 -6.43 8.12
CA ALA A 137 11.42 -7.54 7.98
C ALA A 137 12.04 -7.99 9.32
N THR A 138 12.05 -7.19 10.37
CA THR A 138 12.49 -7.63 11.71
C THR A 138 11.49 -8.58 12.38
N ASN A 139 10.24 -8.59 11.94
CA ASN A 139 9.21 -9.50 12.44
C ASN A 139 9.25 -10.82 11.66
N PRO A 140 9.44 -11.99 12.32
CA PRO A 140 9.54 -13.29 11.66
C PRO A 140 8.34 -13.68 10.77
N ARG A 141 7.20 -12.99 10.87
CA ARG A 141 6.07 -13.16 9.95
C ARG A 141 6.34 -12.67 8.53
N TRP A 142 7.22 -11.69 8.39
CA TRP A 142 7.58 -11.03 7.13
C TRP A 142 9.02 -11.35 6.71
N LYS A 143 9.58 -12.42 7.27
CA LYS A 143 10.81 -13.05 6.79
C LYS A 143 10.46 -14.39 6.19
N PHE A 144 10.87 -14.59 4.95
CA PHE A 144 10.53 -15.78 4.18
C PHE A 144 11.81 -16.42 3.68
N SER A 145 12.11 -17.60 4.20
CA SER A 145 13.10 -18.44 3.53
C SER A 145 12.47 -19.06 2.29
N VAL A 146 13.07 -18.81 1.14
CA VAL A 146 12.61 -19.14 -0.19
C VAL A 146 13.72 -19.90 -0.93
N GLY A 147 13.76 -21.22 -0.75
CA GLY A 147 14.62 -22.09 -1.57
C GLY A 147 13.99 -22.39 -2.93
N HIS A 148 14.77 -22.97 -3.85
CA HIS A 148 14.35 -23.32 -5.22
C HIS A 148 13.05 -24.15 -5.32
N ILE A 149 12.59 -24.78 -4.24
CA ILE A 149 11.42 -25.68 -4.26
C ILE A 149 10.46 -25.47 -3.07
N ASN A 150 10.83 -24.78 -1.98
CA ASN A 150 9.95 -24.68 -0.81
C ASN A 150 10.10 -23.39 0.00
N HIS A 151 8.97 -22.96 0.57
CA HIS A 151 8.94 -22.03 1.69
C HIS A 151 8.79 -22.87 2.95
N SER A 152 9.64 -22.66 3.95
CA SER A 152 9.68 -23.49 5.16
C SER A 152 8.46 -23.31 6.07
N ARG A 153 7.61 -22.30 5.83
CA ARG A 153 6.43 -21.99 6.62
C ARG A 153 5.15 -22.26 5.83
N PRO A 154 4.22 -23.11 6.33
CA PRO A 154 2.90 -23.25 5.74
C PRO A 154 2.21 -21.88 5.72
N ILE A 155 1.73 -21.45 4.56
CA ILE A 155 1.06 -20.15 4.45
C ILE A 155 -0.21 -20.11 5.33
N ASP A 156 -0.74 -21.27 5.73
CA ASP A 156 -1.82 -21.41 6.72
C ASP A 156 -1.56 -20.70 8.05
N GLU A 157 -0.31 -20.62 8.50
CA GLU A 157 0.02 -19.86 9.72
C GLU A 157 -0.11 -18.35 9.53
N LEU A 158 0.20 -17.87 8.31
CA LEU A 158 0.07 -16.46 7.92
C LEU A 158 -1.41 -16.08 7.69
N PHE A 159 -2.22 -17.05 7.31
CA PHE A 159 -3.63 -16.89 6.91
C PHE A 159 -4.64 -16.93 8.06
N LYS A 160 -4.21 -17.14 9.31
CA LYS A 160 -5.11 -17.09 10.49
C LYS A 160 -5.84 -15.75 10.60
N ASP A 161 -5.17 -14.67 10.20
CA ASP A 161 -5.76 -13.35 10.07
C ASP A 161 -5.73 -12.90 8.61
N VAL A 162 -6.92 -12.73 8.05
CA VAL A 162 -7.11 -12.39 6.64
C VAL A 162 -6.50 -11.04 6.25
N ARG A 163 -6.27 -10.15 7.22
CA ARG A 163 -5.61 -8.86 7.00
C ARG A 163 -4.19 -9.04 6.46
N TYR A 164 -3.45 -10.03 6.95
CA TYR A 164 -2.09 -10.32 6.48
C TYR A 164 -2.07 -10.84 5.04
N VAL A 165 -3.12 -11.55 4.63
CA VAL A 165 -3.29 -11.99 3.24
C VAL A 165 -3.45 -10.80 2.32
N PHE A 166 -4.32 -9.85 2.68
CA PHE A 166 -4.49 -8.63 1.90
C PHE A 166 -3.22 -7.77 1.84
N ILE A 167 -2.34 -7.84 2.83
CA ILE A 167 -1.02 -7.19 2.80
C ILE A 167 -0.11 -7.89 1.79
N LEU A 168 -0.02 -9.22 1.83
CA LEU A 168 0.79 -10.03 0.90
C LEU A 168 0.34 -9.92 -0.57
N LEU A 169 -0.94 -9.67 -0.83
CA LEU A 169 -1.42 -9.41 -2.20
C LEU A 169 -0.83 -8.14 -2.83
N ASP A 170 -0.31 -7.23 -1.99
CA ASP A 170 0.45 -6.07 -2.43
C ASP A 170 1.92 -6.28 -2.10
N LEU A 171 2.62 -7.01 -2.96
CA LEU A 171 4.02 -7.31 -2.78
C LEU A 171 4.77 -7.00 -4.07
N VAL A 172 5.77 -6.12 -3.98
CA VAL A 172 6.65 -5.73 -5.09
C VAL A 172 8.11 -5.75 -4.63
N PRO A 173 9.07 -6.06 -5.52
CA PRO A 173 10.49 -5.96 -5.18
C PRO A 173 10.88 -4.50 -4.91
N LEU A 174 11.83 -4.33 -3.98
CA LEU A 174 12.39 -3.02 -3.65
C LEU A 174 13.93 -3.02 -3.75
N TYR A 175 14.60 -4.05 -3.22
CA TYR A 175 16.06 -4.17 -3.27
C TYR A 175 16.47 -5.64 -3.24
N GLY A 176 17.49 -6.06 -3.97
CA GLY A 176 17.90 -7.48 -4.10
C GLY A 176 17.43 -8.16 -5.39
N ASN A 177 17.24 -9.48 -5.35
CA ASN A 177 16.86 -10.35 -6.47
C ASN A 177 15.35 -10.47 -6.62
N GLU A 178 14.78 -9.75 -7.58
CA GLU A 178 13.33 -9.67 -7.79
C GLU A 178 12.68 -11.01 -8.12
N SER A 179 13.42 -11.94 -8.75
CA SER A 179 12.91 -13.25 -9.16
C SER A 179 12.44 -14.10 -7.97
N LEU A 180 13.09 -13.94 -6.81
CA LEU A 180 12.68 -14.62 -5.57
C LEU A 180 11.27 -14.20 -5.16
N LEU A 181 10.99 -12.91 -5.24
CA LEU A 181 9.70 -12.35 -4.85
C LEU A 181 8.60 -12.67 -5.85
N PHE A 182 8.88 -12.61 -7.16
CA PHE A 182 7.90 -13.01 -8.16
C PHE A 182 7.48 -14.47 -8.00
N SER A 183 8.45 -15.37 -7.83
CA SER A 183 8.18 -16.81 -7.61
C SER A 183 7.39 -17.05 -6.33
N PHE A 184 7.76 -16.38 -5.22
CA PHE A 184 7.02 -16.45 -3.95
C PHE A 184 5.57 -15.98 -4.12
N ARG A 185 5.37 -14.85 -4.80
CA ARG A 185 4.05 -14.25 -5.00
C ARG A 185 3.12 -15.15 -5.81
N GLU A 186 3.62 -15.77 -6.88
CA GLU A 186 2.85 -16.74 -7.68
C GLU A 186 2.40 -17.93 -6.83
N LYS A 187 3.29 -18.49 -6.02
CA LYS A 187 2.98 -19.59 -5.10
C LYS A 187 1.92 -19.18 -4.06
N VAL A 188 2.08 -18.02 -3.42
CA VAL A 188 1.10 -17.48 -2.45
C VAL A 188 -0.28 -17.36 -3.09
N ILE A 189 -0.38 -16.78 -4.29
CA ILE A 189 -1.67 -16.62 -4.99
C ILE A 189 -2.27 -17.99 -5.33
N SER A 190 -1.47 -18.94 -5.80
CA SER A 190 -1.91 -20.31 -6.09
C SER A 190 -2.47 -21.00 -4.84
N GLU A 191 -1.79 -20.90 -3.70
CA GLU A 191 -2.24 -21.51 -2.45
C GLU A 191 -3.55 -20.88 -1.93
N ILE A 192 -3.71 -19.56 -2.03
CA ILE A 192 -4.96 -18.89 -1.62
C ILE A 192 -6.14 -19.39 -2.47
N LYS A 193 -5.95 -19.57 -3.77
CA LYS A 193 -6.99 -20.06 -4.69
C LYS A 193 -7.45 -21.48 -4.37
N GLN A 194 -6.60 -22.29 -3.72
CA GLN A 194 -6.95 -23.66 -3.32
C GLN A 194 -7.66 -23.74 -1.95
N LYS A 195 -7.68 -22.64 -1.17
CA LYS A 195 -8.20 -22.62 0.20
C LYS A 195 -9.57 -21.93 0.26
N GLU A 196 -10.64 -22.72 0.11
CA GLU A 196 -12.03 -22.22 0.10
C GLU A 196 -12.40 -21.47 1.40
N ASP A 197 -12.08 -22.02 2.56
CA ASP A 197 -12.34 -21.38 3.87
C ASP A 197 -11.68 -20.00 3.98
N LEU A 198 -10.48 -19.86 3.44
CA LEU A 198 -9.78 -18.58 3.41
C LEU A 198 -10.50 -17.60 2.48
N GLN A 199 -10.94 -18.03 1.30
CA GLN A 199 -11.70 -17.18 0.38
C GLN A 199 -13.02 -16.70 1.00
N VAL A 200 -13.71 -17.55 1.76
CA VAL A 200 -14.92 -17.15 2.52
C VAL A 200 -14.60 -16.06 3.55
N LYS A 201 -13.52 -16.22 4.31
CA LYS A 201 -13.04 -15.19 5.28
C LYS A 201 -12.65 -13.89 4.56
N MET A 202 -11.97 -13.99 3.42
CA MET A 202 -11.58 -12.83 2.60
C MET A 202 -12.79 -12.08 2.07
N LYS A 203 -13.80 -12.80 1.56
CA LYS A 203 -15.06 -12.21 1.11
C LYS A 203 -15.75 -11.46 2.25
N ALA A 204 -15.86 -12.09 3.42
CA ALA A 204 -16.49 -11.51 4.59
C ALA A 204 -15.77 -10.22 5.03
N ALA A 205 -14.44 -10.21 5.05
CA ALA A 205 -13.65 -9.01 5.35
C ALA A 205 -13.82 -7.91 4.30
N ALA A 206 -13.71 -8.23 3.00
CA ALA A 206 -13.85 -7.27 1.91
C ALA A 206 -15.24 -6.62 1.86
N ALA A 207 -16.28 -7.39 2.16
CA ALA A 207 -17.66 -6.93 2.19
C ALA A 207 -18.10 -6.29 3.52
N GLY A 208 -17.38 -6.55 4.61
CA GLY A 208 -17.81 -6.29 5.98
C GLY A 208 -17.32 -4.97 6.60
N LEU A 209 -16.27 -4.36 6.03
CA LEU A 209 -15.72 -3.10 6.54
C LEU A 209 -16.75 -1.98 6.40
N GLN A 210 -17.05 -1.31 7.52
CA GLN A 210 -18.07 -0.27 7.55
C GLN A 210 -17.57 1.02 6.87
N VAL A 211 -18.30 1.48 5.86
CA VAL A 211 -18.11 2.83 5.31
C VAL A 211 -18.95 3.81 6.15
N PRO A 212 -18.38 4.90 6.69
CA PRO A 212 -19.04 5.79 7.65
C PRO A 212 -20.03 6.74 6.96
N ILE A 213 -20.95 6.21 6.15
CA ILE A 213 -22.04 6.94 5.52
C ILE A 213 -23.37 6.25 5.76
N GLY A 214 -24.27 6.98 6.41
CA GLY A 214 -25.62 6.53 6.73
C GLY A 214 -26.67 6.98 5.72
N PRO A 215 -27.96 6.76 6.06
CA PRO A 215 -29.09 7.23 5.28
C PRO A 215 -29.02 8.73 5.01
N PHE A 216 -29.58 9.16 3.87
CA PHE A 216 -29.57 10.55 3.42
C PHE A 216 -28.16 11.17 3.25
N GLY A 217 -27.10 10.34 3.27
CA GLY A 217 -25.73 10.81 3.11
C GLY A 217 -25.16 11.52 4.35
N ARG A 218 -25.66 11.20 5.55
CA ARG A 218 -25.01 11.63 6.81
C ARG A 218 -23.70 10.86 6.98
N ILE A 219 -22.59 11.56 7.13
CA ILE A 219 -21.30 10.92 7.45
C ILE A 219 -21.27 10.67 8.97
N TYR A 220 -20.92 9.45 9.37
CA TYR A 220 -20.70 9.12 10.77
C TYR A 220 -19.29 9.56 11.18
N VAL A 221 -19.20 10.23 12.31
CA VAL A 221 -17.97 10.77 12.88
C VAL A 221 -17.76 10.20 14.28
N GLU A 222 -16.51 10.26 14.75
CA GLU A 222 -16.19 9.94 16.14
C GLU A 222 -16.99 10.84 17.07
N ARG A 223 -17.58 10.23 18.11
CA ARG A 223 -18.43 10.95 19.07
C ARG A 223 -17.63 11.56 20.22
N TYR A 224 -16.51 10.95 20.57
CA TYR A 224 -15.71 11.26 21.76
C TYR A 224 -14.22 11.19 21.45
N GLY A 225 -13.39 11.68 22.37
CA GLY A 225 -11.93 11.65 22.26
C GLY A 225 -11.35 12.77 21.39
N SER A 226 -10.04 12.70 21.14
CA SER A 226 -9.27 13.72 20.39
C SER A 226 -9.69 13.89 18.93
N PHE A 227 -10.44 12.92 18.38
CA PHE A 227 -10.95 12.95 17.02
C PHE A 227 -12.46 13.20 16.92
N ALA A 228 -13.12 13.62 18.01
CA ALA A 228 -14.54 13.94 18.00
C ALA A 228 -14.91 14.92 16.86
N GLY A 229 -16.01 14.64 16.15
CA GLY A 229 -16.43 15.42 14.99
C GLY A 229 -15.71 15.10 13.67
N LYS A 230 -14.71 14.21 13.69
CA LYS A 230 -13.94 13.77 12.52
C LYS A 230 -14.25 12.34 12.15
N PHE A 231 -13.94 11.94 10.92
CA PHE A 231 -13.98 10.54 10.49
C PHE A 231 -12.64 10.14 9.88
N ASN A 232 -12.23 8.87 10.01
CA ASN A 232 -10.98 8.38 9.44
C ASN A 232 -11.17 7.99 7.97
N ILE A 233 -10.56 8.72 7.04
CA ILE A 233 -10.72 8.44 5.60
C ILE A 233 -10.00 7.17 5.16
N LYS A 234 -8.83 6.87 5.74
CA LYS A 234 -8.03 5.68 5.42
C LYS A 234 -8.76 4.43 5.87
N ALA A 235 -9.06 4.30 7.16
CA ALA A 235 -9.73 3.13 7.70
C ALA A 235 -11.20 3.03 7.26
N GLY A 236 -11.90 4.16 7.17
CA GLY A 236 -13.33 4.18 6.91
C GLY A 236 -13.73 4.10 5.43
N VAL A 237 -12.87 4.46 4.47
CA VAL A 237 -13.29 4.51 3.06
C VAL A 237 -12.25 3.94 2.10
N TYR A 238 -11.01 4.40 2.19
CA TYR A 238 -9.94 3.95 1.31
C TYR A 238 -9.56 2.48 1.53
N ALA A 239 -9.43 2.02 2.77
CA ALA A 239 -9.17 0.63 3.10
C ALA A 239 -10.30 -0.31 2.60
N PRO A 240 -11.60 -0.02 2.83
CA PRO A 240 -12.70 -0.76 2.22
C PRO A 240 -12.62 -0.85 0.69
N LEU A 241 -12.28 0.25 0.00
CA LEU A 241 -12.10 0.26 -1.45
C LEU A 241 -10.99 -0.71 -1.89
N VAL A 242 -9.77 -0.53 -1.37
CA VAL A 242 -8.62 -1.32 -1.81
C VAL A 242 -8.76 -2.79 -1.43
N ILE A 243 -9.33 -3.12 -0.27
CA ILE A 243 -9.55 -4.51 0.16
C ILE A 243 -10.57 -5.21 -0.75
N ALA A 244 -11.65 -4.53 -1.13
CA ALA A 244 -12.63 -5.06 -2.07
C ALA A 244 -12.03 -5.28 -3.46
N LEU A 245 -11.21 -4.34 -3.96
CA LEU A 245 -10.50 -4.50 -5.24
C LEU A 245 -9.50 -5.65 -5.22
N LYS A 246 -8.74 -5.81 -4.13
CA LYS A 246 -7.83 -6.95 -3.94
C LYS A 246 -8.55 -8.28 -4.00
N TYR A 247 -9.67 -8.40 -3.28
CA TYR A 247 -10.46 -9.62 -3.28
C TYR A 247 -11.00 -9.95 -4.67
N LEU A 248 -11.58 -8.98 -5.37
CA LEU A 248 -12.04 -9.19 -6.75
C LEU A 248 -10.88 -9.56 -7.68
N SER A 249 -9.75 -8.87 -7.57
CA SER A 249 -8.57 -9.17 -8.39
C SER A 249 -8.09 -10.60 -8.19
N LEU A 250 -8.03 -11.06 -6.94
CA LEU A 250 -7.66 -12.43 -6.60
C LEU A 250 -8.62 -13.46 -7.22
N LEU A 251 -9.93 -13.22 -7.13
CA LEU A 251 -10.95 -14.12 -7.71
C LEU A 251 -10.79 -14.27 -9.22
N HIS A 252 -10.37 -13.20 -9.90
CA HIS A 252 -10.17 -13.16 -11.36
C HIS A 252 -8.72 -13.47 -11.76
N GLY A 253 -7.87 -13.90 -10.82
CA GLY A 253 -6.46 -14.23 -11.09
C GLY A 253 -5.59 -13.03 -11.53
N ILE A 254 -6.02 -11.81 -11.24
CA ILE A 254 -5.32 -10.58 -11.61
C ILE A 254 -4.12 -10.36 -10.70
N GLY A 255 -2.93 -10.33 -11.31
CA GLY A 255 -1.65 -10.07 -10.65
C GLY A 255 -1.29 -8.58 -10.47
N ALA A 256 -2.18 -7.64 -10.85
CA ALA A 256 -1.94 -6.22 -10.64
C ALA A 256 -1.86 -5.85 -9.15
N VAL A 257 -0.94 -4.95 -8.79
CA VAL A 257 -0.78 -4.44 -7.41
C VAL A 257 -1.41 -3.06 -7.25
N ASN A 258 -1.03 -2.09 -8.09
CA ASN A 258 -1.61 -0.75 -8.09
C ASN A 258 -3.14 -0.79 -8.29
N SER A 259 -3.91 0.00 -7.54
CA SER A 259 -5.38 -0.10 -7.56
C SER A 259 -5.99 0.39 -8.88
N TYR A 260 -5.38 1.35 -9.58
CA TYR A 260 -5.82 1.72 -10.93
C TYR A 260 -5.62 0.56 -11.91
N CYS A 261 -4.46 -0.09 -11.86
CA CYS A 261 -4.20 -1.26 -12.70
C CYS A 261 -5.18 -2.41 -12.41
N ARG A 262 -5.55 -2.63 -11.14
CA ARG A 262 -6.58 -3.60 -10.77
C ARG A 262 -7.94 -3.27 -11.39
N LEU A 263 -8.35 -2.00 -11.34
CA LEU A 263 -9.60 -1.55 -11.97
C LEU A 263 -9.57 -1.78 -13.49
N ASP A 264 -8.47 -1.40 -14.14
CA ASP A 264 -8.28 -1.57 -15.58
C ASP A 264 -8.38 -3.06 -15.98
N GLU A 265 -7.75 -3.96 -15.23
CA GLU A 265 -7.80 -5.41 -15.48
C GLU A 265 -9.16 -6.03 -15.15
N LEU A 266 -9.80 -5.65 -14.04
CA LEU A 266 -11.15 -6.11 -13.67
C LEU A 266 -12.19 -5.71 -14.72
N ARG A 267 -12.02 -4.54 -15.32
CA ARG A 267 -12.84 -4.07 -16.44
C ARG A 267 -12.56 -4.89 -17.70
N ARG A 268 -11.28 -5.13 -18.03
CA ARG A 268 -10.89 -5.92 -19.21
C ARG A 268 -11.42 -7.35 -19.18
N CYS A 269 -11.45 -8.00 -18.01
CA CYS A 269 -12.01 -9.34 -17.86
C CYS A 269 -13.54 -9.37 -17.65
N GLY A 270 -14.23 -8.23 -17.74
CA GLY A 270 -15.69 -8.15 -17.57
C GLY A 270 -16.18 -8.37 -16.14
N ALA A 271 -15.27 -8.34 -15.14
CA ALA A 271 -15.67 -8.45 -13.74
C ALA A 271 -16.50 -7.23 -13.27
N ILE A 272 -16.22 -6.06 -13.84
CA ILE A 272 -16.99 -4.83 -13.70
C ILE A 272 -17.17 -4.19 -15.08
N ASP A 273 -18.26 -3.46 -15.28
CA ASP A 273 -18.45 -2.70 -16.53
C ASP A 273 -17.62 -1.41 -16.57
N GLU A 274 -17.52 -0.81 -17.76
CA GLU A 274 -16.77 0.43 -18.01
C GLU A 274 -17.23 1.57 -17.11
N SER A 275 -18.55 1.76 -16.96
CA SER A 275 -19.13 2.85 -16.18
C SER A 275 -18.75 2.71 -14.69
N PHE A 276 -18.85 1.50 -14.15
CA PHE A 276 -18.48 1.23 -12.77
C PHE A 276 -16.98 1.38 -12.54
N SER A 277 -16.15 0.91 -13.49
CA SER A 277 -14.70 1.11 -13.42
C SER A 277 -14.33 2.59 -13.36
N GLN A 278 -14.95 3.42 -14.21
CA GLN A 278 -14.73 4.88 -14.21
C GLN A 278 -15.18 5.52 -12.90
N GLU A 279 -16.33 5.13 -12.36
CA GLU A 279 -16.79 5.61 -11.06
C GLU A 279 -15.86 5.24 -9.91
N LEU A 280 -15.29 4.02 -9.94
CA LEU A 280 -14.32 3.55 -8.95
C LEU A 280 -12.97 4.27 -9.07
N SER A 281 -12.51 4.51 -10.30
CA SER A 281 -11.29 5.30 -10.54
C SER A 281 -11.46 6.73 -10.00
N ALA A 282 -12.60 7.37 -10.27
CA ALA A 282 -12.90 8.69 -9.74
C ALA A 282 -13.04 8.69 -8.21
N ALA A 283 -13.59 7.61 -7.62
CA ALA A 283 -13.63 7.46 -6.17
C ALA A 283 -12.21 7.33 -5.60
N LEU A 284 -11.33 6.56 -6.23
CA LEU A 284 -9.93 6.44 -5.82
C LEU A 284 -9.21 7.80 -5.87
N ASP A 285 -9.38 8.57 -6.96
CA ASP A 285 -8.83 9.93 -7.08
C ASP A 285 -9.28 10.82 -5.92
N ILE A 286 -10.58 10.82 -5.58
CA ILE A 286 -11.13 11.62 -4.47
C ILE A 286 -10.50 11.20 -3.14
N LEU A 287 -10.38 9.90 -2.88
CA LEU A 287 -9.83 9.39 -1.62
C LEU A 287 -8.34 9.69 -1.49
N LEU A 288 -7.57 9.51 -2.57
CA LEU A 288 -6.15 9.85 -2.60
C LEU A 288 -5.92 11.35 -2.43
N TYR A 289 -6.78 12.20 -3.01
CA TYR A 289 -6.73 13.65 -2.79
C TYR A 289 -6.88 14.01 -1.32
N PHE A 290 -7.90 13.49 -0.66
CA PHE A 290 -8.14 13.83 0.75
C PHE A 290 -7.08 13.24 1.68
N ARG A 291 -6.53 12.05 1.37
CA ARG A 291 -5.37 11.51 2.09
C ARG A 291 -4.14 12.39 1.92
N LEU A 292 -3.86 12.83 0.70
CA LEU A 292 -2.75 13.74 0.41
C LEU A 292 -2.95 15.09 1.11
N ARG A 293 -4.15 15.67 1.00
CA ARG A 293 -4.53 16.89 1.73
C ARG A 293 -4.21 16.75 3.22
N GLN A 294 -4.71 15.68 3.83
CA GLN A 294 -4.53 15.46 5.25
C GLN A 294 -3.05 15.37 5.62
N SER A 295 -2.24 14.67 4.82
CA SER A 295 -0.78 14.57 5.04
C SER A 295 -0.05 15.93 4.95
N THR A 296 -0.56 16.87 4.14
CA THR A 296 0.07 18.19 3.97
C THR A 296 -0.20 19.16 5.13
N LEU A 297 -1.13 18.83 6.04
CA LEU A 297 -1.49 19.71 7.16
C LEU A 297 -0.52 19.64 8.35
N PHE A 298 0.31 18.61 8.42
CA PHE A 298 1.21 18.34 9.55
C PHE A 298 2.64 18.72 9.21
N GLN A 299 3.44 19.09 10.21
CA GLN A 299 4.89 19.22 10.04
C GLN A 299 5.54 17.85 9.79
N PHE A 300 6.74 17.83 9.20
CA PHE A 300 7.41 16.59 8.83
C PHE A 300 7.62 15.65 10.03
N ASP A 301 7.95 16.19 11.20
CA ASP A 301 8.23 15.40 12.42
C ASP A 301 6.96 15.08 13.24
N GLU A 302 5.80 15.65 12.90
CA GLU A 302 4.54 15.44 13.62
C GLU A 302 3.87 14.10 13.27
N GLU A 303 3.17 13.51 14.24
CA GLU A 303 2.35 12.31 13.98
C GLU A 303 1.19 12.66 13.04
N ILE A 304 1.14 11.99 11.89
CA ILE A 304 0.07 12.18 10.90
C ILE A 304 -1.08 11.25 11.20
N HIS A 305 -2.29 11.75 11.04
CA HIS A 305 -3.51 10.97 11.13
C HIS A 305 -4.42 11.16 9.91
N ASP A 306 -5.24 10.17 9.59
CA ASP A 306 -6.19 10.20 8.47
C ASP A 306 -7.59 10.72 8.86
N PHE A 307 -7.74 11.39 10.02
CA PHE A 307 -9.01 11.97 10.45
C PHE A 307 -9.30 13.33 9.79
N ILE A 308 -10.48 13.47 9.19
CA ILE A 308 -10.95 14.69 8.51
C ILE A 308 -12.17 15.25 9.25
N ALA A 309 -12.15 16.54 9.58
CA ALA A 309 -13.33 17.25 10.06
C ALA A 309 -14.25 17.62 8.88
N ILE A 310 -15.55 17.36 9.02
CA ILE A 310 -16.52 17.63 7.95
C ILE A 310 -16.65 19.14 7.67
N GLU A 311 -16.51 19.95 8.71
CA GLU A 311 -16.56 21.42 8.65
C GLU A 311 -15.43 22.04 7.82
N ASP A 312 -14.29 21.36 7.69
CA ASP A 312 -13.17 21.79 6.86
C ASP A 312 -13.40 21.53 5.35
N LEU A 313 -14.56 21.01 4.96
CA LEU A 313 -14.87 20.64 3.58
C LEU A 313 -15.82 21.64 2.93
N THR A 314 -15.46 22.10 1.73
CA THR A 314 -16.42 22.84 0.89
C THR A 314 -17.60 21.95 0.50
N LYS A 315 -18.75 22.54 0.17
CA LYS A 315 -19.95 21.79 -0.29
C LYS A 315 -19.64 20.84 -1.46
N LYS A 316 -18.80 21.28 -2.41
CA LYS A 316 -18.37 20.48 -3.57
C LYS A 316 -17.50 19.29 -3.16
N GLN A 317 -16.52 19.53 -2.27
CA GLN A 317 -15.66 18.48 -1.72
C GLN A 317 -16.46 17.44 -0.94
N LEU A 318 -17.35 17.89 -0.05
CA LEU A 318 -18.23 17.03 0.73
C LEU A 318 -19.15 16.19 -0.17
N GLY A 319 -19.73 16.79 -1.21
CA GLY A 319 -20.55 16.07 -2.19
C GLY A 319 -19.76 14.98 -2.93
N SER A 320 -18.54 15.30 -3.36
CA SER A 320 -17.64 14.35 -4.05
C SER A 320 -17.23 13.20 -3.14
N LEU A 321 -16.88 13.49 -1.88
CA LEU A 321 -16.56 12.48 -0.88
C LEU A 321 -17.74 11.54 -0.60
N LYS A 322 -18.94 12.08 -0.43
CA LYS A 322 -20.16 11.26 -0.25
C LYS A 322 -20.43 10.37 -1.46
N LYS A 323 -20.18 10.86 -2.68
CA LYS A 323 -20.27 10.05 -3.90
C LYS A 323 -19.27 8.89 -3.85
N ALA A 324 -18.00 9.16 -3.55
CA ALA A 324 -16.97 8.13 -3.41
C ALA A 324 -17.34 7.07 -2.36
N MET A 325 -17.80 7.48 -1.17
CA MET A 325 -18.26 6.57 -0.12
C MET A 325 -19.40 5.64 -0.59
N ARG A 326 -20.37 6.16 -1.34
CA ARG A 326 -21.46 5.34 -1.92
C ARG A 326 -20.97 4.39 -2.99
N THR A 327 -20.03 4.81 -3.83
CA THR A 327 -19.39 3.94 -4.83
C THR A 327 -18.68 2.77 -4.13
N VAL A 328 -17.99 3.02 -3.02
CA VAL A 328 -17.37 1.96 -2.20
C VAL A 328 -18.41 1.01 -1.60
N GLN A 329 -19.53 1.53 -1.05
CA GLN A 329 -20.63 0.66 -0.58
C GLN A 329 -21.22 -0.21 -1.70
N ARG A 330 -21.32 0.33 -2.92
CA ARG A 330 -21.77 -0.43 -4.10
C ARG A 330 -20.76 -1.52 -4.47
N LEU A 331 -19.46 -1.24 -4.40
CA LEU A 331 -18.41 -2.25 -4.61
C LEU A 331 -18.49 -3.37 -3.58
N GLN A 332 -18.66 -3.05 -2.30
CA GLN A 332 -18.83 -4.07 -1.27
C GLN A 332 -20.10 -4.90 -1.49
N SER A 333 -21.18 -4.27 -1.96
CA SER A 333 -22.41 -4.97 -2.33
C SER A 333 -22.20 -5.90 -3.54
N HIS A 334 -21.39 -5.47 -4.52
CA HIS A 334 -20.97 -6.32 -5.64
C HIS A 334 -20.16 -7.53 -5.16
N VAL A 335 -19.20 -7.33 -4.25
CA VAL A 335 -18.45 -8.41 -3.59
C VAL A 335 -19.38 -9.36 -2.83
N LYS A 336 -20.40 -8.87 -2.12
CA LYS A 336 -21.38 -9.72 -1.41
C LYS A 336 -22.14 -10.64 -2.37
N LYS A 337 -22.60 -10.09 -3.49
CA LYS A 337 -23.34 -10.83 -4.52
C LYS A 337 -22.49 -11.89 -5.20
N ARG A 338 -21.20 -11.60 -5.45
CA ARG A 338 -20.25 -12.55 -6.02
C ARG A 338 -19.65 -13.45 -4.95
N GLY A 339 -20.34 -14.55 -4.66
CA GLY A 339 -19.75 -15.68 -3.95
C GLY A 339 -20.82 -16.67 -3.47
N GLY A 340 -20.93 -17.74 -4.25
CA GLY A 340 -21.82 -18.90 -4.06
C GLY A 340 -21.88 -19.71 -5.34
N ARG A 341 -20.83 -20.51 -5.60
CA ARG A 341 -20.63 -21.49 -6.70
C ARG A 341 -20.43 -20.97 -8.15
N HIS A 342 -19.46 -21.62 -8.79
CA HIS A 342 -19.33 -21.93 -10.24
C HIS A 342 -19.17 -20.87 -11.32
N GLU A 343 -19.31 -19.56 -11.09
CA GLU A 343 -19.22 -18.62 -12.23
C GLU A 343 -17.81 -18.09 -12.56
N ALA A 344 -16.83 -18.18 -11.66
CA ALA A 344 -15.52 -17.52 -11.86
C ALA A 344 -14.42 -18.43 -12.44
N PHE A 345 -14.65 -19.74 -12.58
CA PHE A 345 -13.61 -20.70 -12.99
C PHE A 345 -14.00 -21.54 -14.21
N GLN A 346 -15.00 -21.11 -14.97
CA GLN A 346 -15.33 -21.64 -16.29
C GLN A 346 -15.32 -20.52 -17.34
N GLN A 347 -14.17 -19.86 -17.54
CA GLN A 347 -13.78 -19.27 -18.82
C GLN A 347 -12.27 -19.37 -18.97
#